data_AF-A0A3D4G4C1-F1
#
_entry.id   AF-A0A3D4G4C1-F1
#
_cell.length_a   1.000
_cell.length_b   1.000
_cell.length_c   1.000
_cell.angle_alpha   90.00
_cell.angle_beta   90.00
_cell.angle_gamma   90.00
#
_symmetry.space_group_name_H-M   'P 1'
#
loop_
_entity.id
_entity.type
_entity.pdbx_description
1 polymer ?
#
loop_
_entity_poly.entity_id
_entity_poly.type
_entity_poly.pdbx_seq_one_letter_code
_entity_poly.pdbx_strand_id
1 'polypeptide(L)'
;RTVRVHSVVDALEVPDLLVPVGRHLQTVGVAGLGDRVEEVAAALGKVGAVRICPLGDVPFPPPWWHHDGRGPLSVFLRWVDLED
;
A
#
# COMPACT_ATOMS: atom_id res chain seq x y z
N ARG A 1 -16.04 2.84 13.90
CA ARG A 1 -14.65 2.96 13.43
C ARG A 1 -13.79 2.21 14.43
N THR A 2 -12.96 1.27 13.99
CA THR A 2 -12.14 0.42 14.87
C THR A 2 -10.71 0.47 14.38
N VAL A 3 -9.77 0.52 15.32
CA VAL A 3 -8.33 0.43 15.05
C VAL A 3 -7.83 -0.85 15.69
N ARG A 4 -7.00 -1.61 14.96
CA ARG A 4 -6.27 -2.77 15.49
C ARG A 4 -4.78 -2.48 15.42
N VAL A 5 -4.08 -2.76 16.50
CA VAL A 5 -2.64 -2.56 16.63
C VAL A 5 -1.99 -3.91 16.85
N HIS A 6 -1.01 -4.23 16.03
CA HIS A 6 -0.26 -5.48 16.09
C HIS A 6 1.23 -5.12 16.15
N SER A 7 1.96 -5.71 17.10
CA SER A 7 3.42 -5.63 17.11
C SER A 7 3.98 -6.60 16.07
N VAL A 8 4.96 -6.15 15.31
CA VAL A 8 5.78 -6.98 14.40
C VAL A 8 7.25 -6.75 14.71
N VAL A 9 8.09 -7.72 14.42
CA VAL A 9 9.54 -7.57 14.61
C VAL A 9 10.17 -6.87 13.41
N ASP A 10 9.67 -7.21 12.20
CA ASP A 10 10.08 -6.59 10.95
C ASP A 10 8.86 -6.19 10.10
N ALA A 11 8.96 -5.07 9.39
CA ALA A 11 7.90 -4.60 8.49
C ALA A 11 7.59 -5.60 7.36
N LEU A 12 8.55 -6.43 6.97
CA LEU A 12 8.37 -7.49 5.96
C LEU A 12 7.53 -8.68 6.45
N GLU A 13 7.17 -8.75 7.74
CA GLU A 13 6.20 -9.73 8.24
C GLU A 13 4.76 -9.30 7.93
N VAL A 14 4.52 -8.00 7.75
CA VAL A 14 3.18 -7.43 7.54
C VAL A 14 2.47 -7.96 6.28
N PRO A 15 3.14 -8.08 5.10
CA PRO A 15 2.52 -8.63 3.89
C PRO A 15 1.78 -9.96 4.11
N ASP A 16 2.41 -10.93 4.76
CA ASP A 16 1.82 -12.26 5.00
C ASP A 16 0.58 -12.19 5.90
N LEU A 17 0.60 -11.31 6.90
CA LEU A 17 -0.54 -11.05 7.79
C LEU A 17 -1.73 -10.40 7.06
N LEU A 18 -1.47 -9.68 5.97
CA LEU A 18 -2.48 -8.96 5.20
C LEU A 18 -3.12 -9.79 4.07
N VAL A 19 -2.57 -10.95 3.72
CA VAL A 19 -3.10 -11.84 2.66
C VAL A 19 -4.62 -12.05 2.73
N PRO A 20 -5.23 -12.35 3.90
CA PRO A 20 -6.67 -12.59 3.98
C PRO A 20 -7.54 -11.37 3.62
N VAL A 21 -6.99 -10.16 3.73
CA VAL A 21 -7.69 -8.90 3.48
C VAL A 21 -7.16 -8.15 2.27
N GLY A 22 -6.16 -8.69 1.55
CA GLY A 22 -5.45 -8.01 0.46
C GLY A 22 -6.36 -7.45 -0.65
N ARG A 23 -7.47 -8.13 -0.97
CA ARG A 23 -8.46 -7.65 -1.95
C ARG A 23 -9.19 -6.35 -1.55
N HIS A 24 -9.15 -6.00 -0.27
CA HIS A 24 -9.77 -4.80 0.30
C HIS A 24 -8.73 -3.76 0.69
N LEU A 25 -7.44 -4.04 0.48
CA LEU A 25 -6.36 -3.14 0.83
C LEU A 25 -6.25 -2.05 -0.24
N GLN A 26 -6.54 -0.81 0.14
CA GLN A 26 -6.42 0.35 -0.77
C GLN A 26 -5.08 1.05 -0.53
N THR A 27 -4.99 1.77 0.59
CA THR A 27 -3.85 2.62 0.93
C THR A 27 -3.07 2.03 2.10
N VAL A 28 -1.74 2.05 2.01
CA VAL A 28 -0.84 1.81 3.14
C VAL A 28 -0.10 3.09 3.46
N GLY A 29 -0.32 3.61 4.67
CA GLY A 29 0.49 4.70 5.22
C GLY A 29 1.75 4.14 5.85
N VAL A 30 2.92 4.66 5.49
CA VAL A 30 4.22 4.27 6.05
C VAL A 30 4.85 5.40 6.84
N ALA A 31 5.62 5.05 7.87
CA ALA A 31 6.42 5.99 8.64
C ALA A 31 7.65 5.27 9.20
N GLY A 32 8.83 5.91 9.14
CA GLY A 32 10.04 5.39 9.76
C GLY A 32 10.70 4.19 9.08
N LEU A 33 10.41 3.92 7.80
CA LEU A 33 11.05 2.84 7.04
C LEU A 33 12.43 3.21 6.48
N GLY A 34 12.73 4.51 6.33
CA GLY A 34 13.99 4.98 5.75
C GLY A 34 14.27 4.34 4.39
N ASP A 35 15.50 3.87 4.20
CA ASP A 35 15.98 3.24 2.96
C ASP A 35 15.25 1.91 2.60
N ARG A 36 14.44 1.36 3.52
CA ARG A 36 13.69 0.11 3.31
C ARG A 36 12.31 0.34 2.68
N VAL A 37 11.92 1.59 2.41
CA VAL A 37 10.57 1.90 1.92
C VAL A 37 10.24 1.16 0.62
N GLU A 38 11.17 1.10 -0.34
CA GLU A 38 10.97 0.42 -1.63
C GLU A 38 10.80 -1.10 -1.46
N GLU A 39 11.61 -1.72 -0.62
CA GLU A 39 11.56 -3.16 -0.33
C GLU A 39 10.21 -3.55 0.27
N VAL A 40 9.78 -2.82 1.29
CA VAL A 40 8.50 -3.04 1.98
C VAL A 40 7.33 -2.72 1.05
N ALA A 41 7.42 -1.65 0.27
CA ALA A 41 6.41 -1.27 -0.71
C ALA A 41 6.19 -2.35 -1.77
N ALA A 42 7.28 -2.91 -2.31
CA ALA A 42 7.23 -3.99 -3.27
C ALA A 42 6.57 -5.26 -2.69
N ALA A 43 6.82 -5.57 -1.42
CA ALA A 43 6.18 -6.70 -0.74
C ALA A 43 4.67 -6.47 -0.52
N LEU A 44 4.28 -5.29 -0.05
CA LEU A 44 2.87 -4.91 0.16
C LEU A 44 2.07 -4.85 -1.15
N GLY A 45 2.70 -4.39 -2.24
CA GLY A 45 2.10 -4.35 -3.57
C GLY A 45 1.67 -5.73 -4.09
N LYS A 46 2.46 -6.78 -3.78
CA LYS A 46 2.13 -8.17 -4.13
C LYS A 46 0.87 -8.67 -3.43
N VAL A 47 0.61 -8.19 -2.22
CA VAL A 47 -0.56 -8.60 -1.41
C VAL A 47 -1.84 -7.90 -1.86
N GLY A 48 -1.73 -6.63 -2.28
CA GLY A 48 -2.88 -5.90 -2.83
C GLY A 48 -2.87 -4.40 -2.59
N ALA A 49 -1.84 -3.84 -1.94
CA ALA A 49 -1.73 -2.39 -1.79
C ALA A 49 -1.69 -1.73 -3.17
N VAL A 50 -2.47 -0.65 -3.36
CA VAL A 50 -2.52 0.11 -4.61
C VAL A 50 -1.98 1.54 -4.46
N ARG A 51 -1.82 2.00 -3.22
CA ARG A 51 -1.15 3.26 -2.87
C ARG A 51 -0.34 3.08 -1.61
N ILE A 52 0.89 3.57 -1.62
CA ILE A 52 1.81 3.57 -0.50
C ILE A 52 2.37 4.97 -0.38
N CYS A 53 2.12 5.62 0.75
CA CYS A 53 2.44 7.04 0.96
C CYS A 53 2.87 7.30 2.40
N PRO A 54 3.47 8.45 2.72
CA PRO A 54 3.66 8.86 4.10
C PRO A 54 2.35 8.81 4.89
N LEU A 55 2.42 8.40 6.16
CA LEU A 55 1.22 8.21 7.00
C LEU A 55 0.35 9.49 7.10
N GLY A 56 0.98 10.67 7.06
CA GLY A 56 0.29 11.97 7.08
C GLY A 56 -0.57 12.24 5.83
N ASP A 57 -0.24 11.59 4.70
CA ASP A 57 -0.83 11.87 3.38
C ASP A 57 -1.90 10.85 2.98
N VAL A 58 -2.14 9.84 3.83
CA VAL A 58 -3.22 8.86 3.66
C VAL A 58 -4.58 9.51 3.35
N PRO A 59 -5.03 10.58 4.06
CA PRO A 59 -6.33 11.20 3.78
C PRO A 59 -6.34 12.11 2.53
N PHE A 60 -5.19 12.33 1.88
CA PHE A 60 -5.03 13.29 0.78
C PHE A 60 -4.51 12.60 -0.50
N PRO A 61 -5.31 11.72 -1.15
CA PRO A 61 -4.88 11.10 -2.40
C PRO A 61 -4.76 12.14 -3.53
N PRO A 62 -3.72 12.04 -4.38
CA PRO A 62 -3.59 12.94 -5.52
C PRO A 62 -4.70 12.72 -6.54
N PRO A 63 -5.11 13.76 -7.29
CA PRO A 63 -6.20 13.65 -8.27
C PRO A 63 -5.89 12.73 -9.46
N TRP A 64 -4.63 12.36 -9.66
CA TRP A 64 -4.17 11.42 -10.69
C TRP A 64 -3.95 9.99 -10.16
N TRP A 65 -4.31 9.69 -8.91
CA TRP A 65 -4.13 8.36 -8.33
C TRP A 65 -4.86 7.27 -9.13
N HIS A 66 -4.20 6.14 -9.40
CA HIS A 66 -4.66 5.07 -10.27
C HIS A 66 -5.77 4.16 -9.69
N HIS A 67 -6.57 4.67 -8.76
CA HIS A 67 -7.66 3.91 -8.15
C HIS A 67 -8.80 3.62 -9.15
N ASP A 68 -9.18 4.60 -9.98
CA ASP A 68 -10.33 4.51 -10.90
C ASP A 68 -10.04 5.17 -12.26
N GLY A 69 -10.61 4.63 -13.34
CA GLY A 69 -10.41 5.16 -14.70
C GLY A 69 -9.13 4.66 -15.35
N ARG A 70 -9.17 3.42 -15.86
CA ARG A 70 -8.02 2.78 -16.51
C ARG A 70 -8.26 2.64 -18.01
N GLY A 71 -7.22 2.93 -18.80
CA GLY A 71 -7.21 2.60 -20.22
C GLY A 71 -7.34 1.09 -20.46
N PRO A 72 -7.75 0.66 -21.66
CA PRO A 72 -8.13 -0.73 -21.94
C PRO A 72 -7.02 -1.77 -21.72
N LEU A 73 -5.74 -1.35 -21.68
CA LEU A 73 -4.62 -2.25 -21.42
C LEU A 73 -4.15 -2.24 -19.95
N SER A 74 -4.35 -1.13 -19.23
CA SER A 74 -3.88 -1.03 -17.84
C SER A 74 -4.73 -1.81 -16.86
N VAL A 75 -5.88 -2.34 -17.30
CA VAL A 75 -6.69 -3.30 -16.54
C VAL A 75 -6.01 -4.67 -16.37
N PHE A 76 -5.03 -5.01 -17.22
CA PHE A 76 -4.26 -6.25 -17.10
C PHE A 76 -3.08 -6.14 -16.12
N LEU A 77 -2.83 -4.95 -15.60
CA LEU A 77 -1.73 -4.65 -14.69
C LEU A 77 -2.26 -4.29 -13.31
N ARG A 78 -1.52 -4.69 -12.28
CA ARG A 78 -1.67 -4.14 -10.93
C ARG A 78 -0.64 -3.02 -10.75
N TRP A 79 -1.14 -1.81 -10.59
CA TRP A 79 -0.35 -0.63 -10.28
C TRP A 79 -0.28 -0.45 -8.77
N VAL A 80 0.87 0.03 -8.31
CA VAL A 80 1.11 0.43 -6.93
C VAL A 80 1.79 1.78 -7.01
N ASP A 81 1.09 2.83 -6.60
CA ASP A 81 1.67 4.16 -6.50
C ASP A 81 2.50 4.23 -5.21
N LEU A 82 3.82 4.43 -5.36
CA LEU A 82 4.72 4.72 -4.25
C LEU A 82 5.02 6.22 -4.26
N GLU A 83 4.66 6.89 -3.18
CA GLU A 83 4.83 8.34 -3.00
C GLU A 83 6.03 8.64 -2.08
N ASP A 84 6.67 9.78 -2.32
CA ASP A 84 7.80 10.30 -1.53
C ASP A 84 7.37 10.92 -0.19
#